data_AF-A0A7C1VQK2-F1
#
_entry.id   AF-A0A7C1VQK2-F1
#
_cell.length_a   1.000
_cell.length_b   1.000
_cell.length_c   1.000
_cell.angle_alpha   90.00
_cell.angle_beta   90.00
_cell.angle_gamma   90.00
#
_symmetry.space_group_name_H-M   'P 1'
#
loop_
_entity.id
_entity.type
_entity.pdbx_description
1 polymer ?
#
loop_
_entity_poly.entity_id
_entity_poly.type
_entity_poly.pdbx_seq_one_letter_code
_entity_poly.pdbx_strand_id
1 'polypeptide(L)'
;MPRIYTTGKKCKSYKHGMRHTRFYRIWLGMKSRCLIPSASNYKHYGGRGITICKRWYKFMNFHEDMYGKYNDDLSIERIDNEKGYNRFNCKWILMKDQQHNTRRSHRITFEGKTQTIKQWANELGLHYQTLYGRICNYGFSLEKAMVSTKYATGPKLNN
;
A
#
# COMPACT_ATOMS: atom_id res chain seq x y z
N MET A 1 11.37 52.97 -40.18
CA MET A 1 11.71 51.85 -39.26
C MET A 1 10.44 51.06 -38.98
N PRO A 2 10.17 49.91 -39.62
CA PRO A 2 8.96 49.14 -39.33
C PRO A 2 9.14 48.32 -38.04
N ARG A 3 8.15 48.43 -37.14
CA ARG A 3 8.09 47.70 -35.87
C ARG A 3 7.55 46.29 -36.14
N ILE A 4 8.42 45.29 -36.03
CA ILE A 4 8.09 43.87 -36.18
C ILE A 4 7.27 43.42 -34.97
N TYR A 5 6.01 43.09 -35.17
CA TYR A 5 5.18 42.43 -34.16
C TYR A 5 5.41 40.91 -34.23
N THR A 6 6.14 40.35 -33.26
CA THR A 6 6.20 38.89 -33.11
C THR A 6 4.93 38.40 -32.42
N THR A 7 4.01 37.80 -33.17
CA THR A 7 2.88 37.05 -32.61
C THR A 7 3.43 35.81 -31.91
N GLY A 8 3.42 35.80 -30.58
CA GLY A 8 3.78 34.63 -29.78
C GLY A 8 2.85 33.46 -30.08
N LYS A 9 3.39 32.38 -30.66
CA LYS A 9 2.67 31.09 -30.80
C LYS A 9 2.22 30.62 -29.42
N LYS A 10 0.91 30.53 -29.20
CA LYS A 10 0.35 29.86 -28.01
C LYS A 10 0.82 28.41 -27.98
N CYS A 11 1.66 28.03 -27.03
CA CYS A 11 1.94 26.62 -26.75
C CYS A 11 0.63 25.93 -26.34
N LYS A 12 0.11 25.04 -27.18
CA LYS A 12 -1.04 24.20 -26.83
C LYS A 12 -0.66 23.37 -25.60
N SER A 13 -1.44 23.42 -24.53
CA SER A 13 -1.16 22.57 -23.36
C SER A 13 -1.37 21.11 -23.74
N TYR A 14 -0.35 20.29 -23.49
CA TYR A 14 -0.43 18.84 -23.73
C TYR A 14 -1.41 18.22 -22.74
N LYS A 15 -2.52 17.69 -23.26
CA LYS A 15 -3.53 16.98 -22.48
C LYS A 15 -3.19 15.50 -22.52
N HIS A 16 -2.82 14.92 -21.38
CA HIS A 16 -2.51 13.49 -21.24
C HIS A 16 -3.74 12.56 -21.35
N GLY A 17 -4.95 13.05 -21.67
CA GLY A 17 -6.17 12.26 -21.90
C GLY A 17 -6.82 11.58 -20.68
N MET A 18 -6.11 11.41 -19.56
CA MET A 18 -6.53 10.50 -18.48
C MET A 18 -7.25 11.14 -17.29
N ARG A 19 -7.62 12.42 -17.35
CA ARG A 19 -8.18 13.18 -16.19
C ARG A 19 -9.38 12.51 -15.52
N HIS A 20 -10.19 11.77 -16.27
CA HIS A 20 -11.40 11.11 -15.77
C HIS A 20 -11.20 9.63 -15.40
N THR A 21 -9.97 9.12 -15.53
CA THR A 21 -9.64 7.72 -15.22
C THR A 21 -9.48 7.49 -13.73
N ARG A 22 -9.72 6.25 -13.30
CA ARG A 22 -9.45 5.81 -11.93
C ARG A 22 -7.96 5.93 -11.56
N PHE A 23 -7.07 5.57 -12.49
CA PHE A 23 -5.62 5.73 -12.32
C PHE A 23 -5.20 7.18 -11.99
N TYR A 24 -5.77 8.17 -12.70
CA TYR A 24 -5.52 9.58 -12.41
C TYR A 24 -6.06 10.01 -11.05
N ARG A 25 -7.23 9.49 -10.64
CA ARG A 25 -7.78 9.74 -9.30
C ARG A 25 -6.90 9.14 -8.19
N ILE A 26 -6.27 7.99 -8.41
CA ILE A 26 -5.31 7.41 -7.46
C ILE A 26 -4.11 8.34 -7.25
N TRP A 27 -3.55 8.87 -8.34
CA TRP A 27 -2.45 9.83 -8.28
C TRP A 27 -2.85 11.13 -7.56
N LEU A 28 -4.04 11.66 -7.83
CA LEU A 28 -4.58 12.81 -7.09
C LEU A 28 -4.78 12.51 -5.60
N GLY A 29 -5.33 11.35 -5.26
CA GLY A 29 -5.52 10.91 -3.87
C GLY A 29 -4.20 10.74 -3.12
N MET A 30 -3.15 10.25 -3.79
CA MET A 30 -1.79 10.24 -3.24
C MET A 30 -1.31 11.66 -2.92
N LYS A 31 -1.42 12.61 -3.86
CA LYS A 31 -1.05 14.03 -3.65
C LYS A 31 -1.84 14.67 -2.52
N SER A 32 -3.14 14.43 -2.45
CA SER A 32 -4.00 14.96 -1.38
C SER A 32 -3.55 14.49 0.00
N ARG A 33 -3.24 13.20 0.16
CA ARG A 33 -2.74 12.65 1.43
C ARG A 33 -1.44 13.28 1.90
N CYS A 34 -0.49 13.54 0.99
CA CYS A 34 0.87 13.95 1.36
C CYS A 34 1.14 15.45 1.31
N LEU A 35 0.45 16.20 0.44
CA LEU A 35 0.86 17.57 0.06
C LEU A 35 -0.19 18.64 0.37
N ILE A 36 -1.41 18.25 0.77
CA ILE A 36 -2.51 19.19 1.01
C ILE A 36 -2.83 19.19 2.51
N PRO A 37 -2.32 20.16 3.29
CA PRO A 37 -2.53 20.22 4.74
C PRO A 37 -4.00 20.24 5.16
N SER A 38 -4.87 20.82 4.34
CA SER A 38 -6.32 20.88 4.58
C SER A 38 -7.07 19.57 4.29
N ALA A 39 -6.42 18.57 3.69
CA ALA A 39 -7.07 17.30 3.42
C ALA A 39 -7.28 16.50 4.72
N SER A 40 -8.46 15.88 4.88
CA SER A 40 -8.84 15.11 6.08
C SER A 40 -7.84 14.03 6.47
N ASN A 41 -7.21 13.39 5.48
CA ASN A 41 -6.21 12.35 5.67
C ASN A 41 -4.79 12.87 5.90
N TYR A 42 -4.52 14.16 5.70
CA TYR A 42 -3.16 14.70 5.76
C TYR A 42 -2.45 14.41 7.08
N LYS A 43 -3.16 14.52 8.21
CA LYS A 43 -2.64 14.21 9.55
C LYS A 43 -2.03 12.81 9.68
N HIS A 44 -2.50 11.84 8.90
CA HIS A 44 -2.01 10.45 8.92
C HIS A 44 -0.85 10.20 7.93
N TYR A 45 -0.53 11.19 7.10
CA TYR A 45 0.44 11.08 6.00
C TYR A 45 1.39 12.27 6.02
N GLY A 46 1.06 13.36 5.33
CA GLY A 46 1.92 14.56 5.29
C GLY A 46 2.25 15.12 6.68
N GLY A 47 1.29 15.07 7.62
CA GLY A 47 1.51 15.45 9.02
C GLY A 47 2.48 14.55 9.79
N ARG A 48 2.76 13.33 9.29
CA ARG A 48 3.81 12.43 9.80
C ARG A 48 5.14 12.55 9.04
N GLY A 49 5.25 13.46 8.07
CA GLY A 49 6.41 13.57 7.19
C GLY A 49 6.42 12.59 6.01
N ILE A 50 5.31 11.88 5.74
CA ILE A 50 5.20 10.99 4.57
C ILE A 50 4.98 11.85 3.32
N THR A 51 5.94 11.80 2.40
CA THR A 51 5.95 12.61 1.17
C THR A 51 5.85 11.76 -0.09
N ILE A 52 5.89 12.42 -1.26
CA ILE A 52 5.92 11.80 -2.59
C ILE A 52 7.26 12.19 -3.22
N CYS A 53 7.90 11.29 -3.96
CA CYS A 53 9.12 11.66 -4.67
C CYS A 53 8.86 12.76 -5.71
N LYS A 54 9.85 13.65 -5.91
CA LYS A 54 9.73 14.81 -6.84
C LYS A 54 9.32 14.39 -8.26
N ARG A 55 9.78 13.23 -8.73
CA ARG A 55 9.44 12.67 -10.05
C ARG A 55 7.92 12.51 -10.20
N TRP A 56 7.23 12.00 -9.18
CA TRP A 56 5.79 11.75 -9.20
C TRP A 56 4.92 13.00 -8.96
N TYR A 57 5.52 14.19 -8.86
CA TYR A 57 4.75 15.44 -8.84
C TYR A 57 4.08 15.72 -10.20
N LYS A 58 4.61 15.12 -11.27
CA LYS A 58 4.06 15.12 -12.63
C LYS A 58 3.37 13.78 -12.90
N PHE A 59 2.13 13.82 -13.37
CA PHE A 59 1.33 12.62 -13.63
C PHE A 59 1.99 11.67 -14.64
N MET A 60 2.58 12.19 -15.73
CA MET A 60 3.19 11.34 -16.76
C MET A 60 4.33 10.46 -16.22
N ASN A 61 5.13 10.97 -15.29
CA ASN A 61 6.19 10.17 -14.68
C ASN A 61 5.62 9.06 -13.78
N PHE A 62 4.51 9.33 -13.07
CA PHE A 62 3.80 8.29 -12.31
C PHE A 62 3.20 7.24 -13.25
N HIS A 63 2.64 7.67 -14.39
CA HIS A 63 2.14 6.79 -15.43
C HIS A 63 3.23 5.89 -15.99
N GLU A 64 4.36 6.44 -16.43
CA GLU A 64 5.52 5.68 -16.90
C GLU A 64 5.97 4.63 -15.89
N ASP A 65 6.05 4.99 -14.61
CA ASP A 65 6.59 4.11 -13.59
C ASP A 65 5.61 3.00 -13.17
N MET A 66 4.28 3.24 -13.23
CA MET A 66 3.29 2.37 -12.57
C MET A 66 2.19 1.81 -13.47
N TYR A 67 1.91 2.40 -14.63
CA TYR A 67 0.72 2.07 -15.43
C TYR A 67 0.78 0.68 -16.05
N GLY A 68 1.95 0.19 -16.46
CA GLY A 68 2.09 -1.10 -17.13
C GLY A 68 1.64 -2.33 -16.31
N LYS A 69 1.48 -2.17 -14.98
CA LYS A 69 0.98 -3.22 -14.06
C LYS A 69 -0.38 -2.89 -13.45
N TYR A 70 -1.00 -1.79 -13.87
CA TYR A 70 -2.25 -1.32 -13.31
C TYR A 70 -3.46 -2.04 -13.94
N ASN A 71 -4.48 -2.30 -13.14
CA ASN A 71 -5.84 -2.60 -13.58
C ASN A 71 -6.83 -1.96 -12.59
N ASP A 72 -8.12 -1.92 -12.95
CA ASP A 72 -9.13 -1.22 -12.16
C ASP A 72 -9.47 -1.89 -10.82
N ASP A 73 -9.10 -3.16 -10.63
CA ASP A 73 -9.28 -3.92 -9.37
C ASP A 73 -8.12 -3.71 -8.38
N LEU A 74 -7.07 -2.97 -8.77
CA LEU A 74 -5.88 -2.74 -7.96
C LEU A 74 -5.92 -1.40 -7.24
N SER A 75 -5.35 -1.34 -6.04
CA SER A 75 -5.10 -0.14 -5.24
C SER A 75 -3.61 0.05 -5.03
N ILE A 76 -3.16 1.31 -4.88
CA ILE A 76 -1.75 1.61 -4.61
C ILE A 76 -1.48 1.47 -3.11
N GLU A 77 -0.48 0.67 -2.77
CA GLU A 77 -0.05 0.43 -1.40
C GLU A 77 1.44 0.74 -1.25
N ARG A 78 1.84 1.27 -0.08
CA ARG A 78 3.27 1.43 0.24
C ARG A 78 3.82 0.12 0.80
N ILE A 79 5.01 -0.28 0.36
CA ILE A 79 5.65 -1.52 0.85
C ILE A 79 6.10 -1.32 2.30
N ASP A 80 6.78 -0.21 2.57
CA ASP A 80 7.14 0.28 3.89
C ASP A 80 6.29 1.51 4.23
N ASN A 81 5.48 1.36 5.28
CA ASN A 81 4.50 2.36 5.68
C ASN A 81 5.09 3.63 6.29
N GLU A 82 6.33 3.55 6.79
CA GLU A 82 7.08 4.68 7.34
C GLU A 82 7.78 5.50 6.25
N LYS A 83 7.87 4.96 5.02
CA LYS A 83 8.45 5.65 3.87
C LYS A 83 7.40 6.31 2.98
N GLY A 84 7.86 7.25 2.15
CA GLY A 84 7.04 7.99 1.18
C GLY A 84 6.67 7.22 -0.08
N TYR A 85 5.90 7.86 -0.97
CA TYR A 85 5.51 7.28 -2.26
C TYR A 85 6.62 7.43 -3.30
N ASN A 86 7.06 6.30 -3.86
CA ASN A 86 7.96 6.22 -4.99
C ASN A 86 7.88 4.83 -5.64
N ARG A 87 8.44 4.66 -6.84
CA ARG A 87 8.37 3.40 -7.62
C ARG A 87 8.93 2.17 -6.90
N PHE A 88 9.86 2.36 -5.96
CA PHE A 88 10.50 1.27 -5.21
C PHE A 88 9.79 0.97 -3.88
N ASN A 89 9.00 1.92 -3.37
CA ASN A 89 8.24 1.76 -2.14
C ASN A 89 6.73 1.63 -2.39
N CYS A 90 6.29 1.45 -3.64
CA CYS A 90 4.88 1.31 -3.98
C CYS A 90 4.64 0.07 -4.83
N LYS A 91 3.50 -0.57 -4.59
CA LYS A 91 3.01 -1.70 -5.38
C LYS A 91 1.52 -1.61 -5.59
N TRP A 92 1.06 -2.27 -6.65
CA TRP A 92 -0.36 -2.53 -6.83
C TRP A 92 -0.76 -3.76 -6.03
N ILE A 93 -1.87 -3.67 -5.31
CA ILE A 93 -2.49 -4.78 -4.58
C ILE A 93 -3.96 -4.87 -4.96
N LEU A 94 -4.57 -6.05 -4.92
CA LEU A 94 -6.01 -6.16 -5.12
C LEU A 94 -6.73 -5.40 -4.02
N MET A 95 -7.81 -4.69 -4.36
CA MET A 95 -8.60 -3.95 -3.35
C MET A 95 -9.04 -4.85 -2.18
N LYS A 96 -9.38 -6.11 -2.45
CA LYS A 96 -9.72 -7.12 -1.42
C LYS A 96 -8.57 -7.39 -0.43
N ASP A 97 -7.33 -7.26 -0.87
CA ASP A 97 -6.14 -7.52 -0.06
C ASP A 97 -5.73 -6.27 0.74
N GLN A 98 -6.20 -5.07 0.36
CA GLN A 98 -5.93 -3.85 1.12
C GLN A 98 -6.57 -3.89 2.51
N GLN A 99 -7.76 -4.50 2.64
CA GLN A 99 -8.42 -4.68 3.95
C GLN A 99 -7.59 -5.57 4.89
N HIS A 100 -6.92 -6.59 4.31
CA HIS A 100 -6.06 -7.53 5.03
C HIS A 100 -4.69 -6.95 5.41
N ASN A 101 -4.27 -5.82 4.84
CA ASN A 101 -2.98 -5.16 5.10
C ASN A 101 -3.09 -3.90 5.97
N THR A 102 -4.28 -3.56 6.46
CA THR A 102 -4.42 -2.46 7.42
C THR A 102 -3.63 -2.75 8.70
N ARG A 103 -3.21 -1.73 9.46
CA ARG A 103 -2.56 -1.86 10.79
C ARG A 103 -3.30 -2.77 11.78
N ARG A 104 -4.56 -3.14 11.49
CA ARG A 104 -5.36 -4.10 12.27
C ARG A 104 -4.93 -5.56 12.01
N SER A 105 -4.27 -5.83 10.90
CA SER A 105 -3.70 -7.13 10.59
C SER A 105 -2.42 -7.34 11.41
N HIS A 106 -2.52 -8.19 12.42
CA HIS A 106 -1.39 -8.59 13.23
C HIS A 106 -0.49 -9.48 12.36
N ARG A 107 0.57 -8.89 11.81
CA ARG A 107 1.61 -9.59 11.06
C ARG A 107 2.68 -10.02 12.04
N ILE A 108 3.05 -11.30 11.98
CA ILE A 108 3.98 -11.94 12.91
C ILE A 108 5.05 -12.61 12.08
N THR A 109 6.31 -12.30 12.42
CA THR A 109 7.48 -12.94 11.84
C THR A 109 7.88 -14.10 12.75
N PHE A 110 8.01 -15.29 12.17
CA PHE A 110 8.50 -16.49 12.83
C PHE A 110 9.27 -17.32 11.81
N GLU A 111 10.44 -17.83 12.20
CA GLU A 111 11.35 -18.61 11.33
C GLU A 111 11.65 -17.97 9.96
N GLY A 112 11.90 -16.65 9.96
CA GLY A 112 12.22 -15.91 8.72
C GLY A 112 11.03 -15.66 7.79
N LYS A 113 9.82 -16.12 8.15
CA LYS A 113 8.59 -15.92 7.38
C LYS A 113 7.68 -14.91 8.08
N THR A 114 7.21 -13.88 7.37
CA THR A 114 6.25 -12.89 7.91
C THR A 114 4.85 -13.11 7.34
N GLN A 115 3.90 -13.47 8.20
CA GLN A 115 2.52 -13.76 7.79
C GLN A 115 1.51 -13.13 8.74
N THR A 116 0.24 -13.08 8.32
CA THR A 116 -0.87 -12.69 9.20
C THR A 116 -1.22 -13.80 10.18
N ILE A 117 -1.86 -13.48 11.32
CA ILE A 117 -2.40 -14.49 12.26
C ILE A 117 -3.27 -15.52 11.54
N LYS A 118 -4.09 -15.11 10.56
CA LYS A 118 -4.96 -16.03 9.79
C LYS A 118 -4.16 -16.99 8.92
N GLN A 119 -3.11 -16.50 8.26
CA GLN A 119 -2.21 -17.34 7.47
C GLN A 119 -1.44 -18.33 8.36
N TRP A 120 -0.93 -17.87 9.50
CA TRP A 120 -0.33 -18.76 10.49
C TRP A 120 -1.34 -19.79 11.03
N ALA A 121 -2.57 -19.39 11.33
CA ALA A 121 -3.62 -20.31 11.77
C ALA A 121 -3.88 -21.41 10.72
N ASN A 122 -4.00 -21.03 9.44
CA ASN A 122 -4.19 -21.99 8.36
C ASN A 122 -2.97 -22.92 8.17
N GLU A 123 -1.76 -22.39 8.21
CA GLU A 123 -0.52 -23.15 8.01
C GLU A 123 -0.24 -24.12 9.16
N LEU A 124 -0.57 -23.72 10.38
CA LEU A 124 -0.37 -24.51 11.60
C LEU A 124 -1.55 -25.42 11.93
N GLY A 125 -2.63 -25.38 11.13
CA GLY A 125 -3.87 -26.12 11.40
C GLY A 125 -4.59 -25.69 12.68
N LEU A 126 -4.37 -24.46 13.15
CA LEU A 126 -4.96 -23.93 14.38
C LEU A 126 -6.22 -23.12 14.08
N HIS A 127 -7.18 -23.13 15.01
CA HIS A 127 -8.35 -22.26 14.88
C HIS A 127 -7.93 -20.78 15.02
N TYR A 128 -8.33 -19.95 14.05
CA TYR A 128 -7.94 -18.53 14.01
C TYR A 128 -8.24 -17.81 15.32
N GLN A 129 -9.41 -18.04 15.94
CA GLN A 129 -9.78 -17.37 17.19
C GLN A 129 -8.86 -17.77 18.36
N THR A 130 -8.39 -19.02 18.39
CA THR A 130 -7.47 -19.51 19.42
C THR A 130 -6.11 -18.81 19.28
N LEU A 131 -5.58 -18.76 18.06
CA LEU A 131 -4.30 -18.11 17.79
C LEU A 131 -4.39 -16.59 18.00
N TYR A 132 -5.48 -15.97 17.57
CA TYR A 132 -5.75 -14.54 17.77
C TYR A 132 -5.85 -14.18 19.24
N GLY A 133 -6.64 -14.90 20.04
CA GLY A 133 -6.79 -14.62 21.46
C GLY A 133 -5.45 -14.71 22.20
N ARG A 134 -4.65 -15.75 21.92
CA ARG A 134 -3.32 -15.94 22.54
C ARG A 134 -2.37 -14.78 22.25
N ILE A 135 -2.35 -14.30 21.01
CA ILE A 135 -1.40 -13.27 20.60
C ILE A 135 -1.89 -11.88 21.00
N CYS A 136 -3.16 -11.57 20.71
CA CYS A 136 -3.71 -10.23 20.86
C CYS A 136 -4.23 -9.95 22.28
N ASN A 137 -4.83 -10.94 22.95
CA ASN A 137 -5.42 -10.75 24.27
C ASN A 137 -4.45 -11.12 25.40
N TYR A 138 -3.59 -12.12 25.19
CA TYR A 138 -2.65 -12.61 26.19
C TYR A 138 -1.18 -12.26 25.91
N GLY A 139 -0.88 -11.64 24.76
CA GLY A 139 0.48 -11.17 24.43
C GLY A 139 1.50 -12.29 24.16
N PHE A 140 1.07 -13.48 23.75
CA PHE A 140 1.99 -14.59 23.51
C PHE A 140 2.77 -14.40 22.21
N SER A 141 4.04 -14.85 22.20
CA SER A 141 4.79 -15.07 20.96
C SER A 141 4.15 -16.21 20.15
N LEU A 142 4.41 -16.24 18.83
CA LEU A 142 3.82 -17.27 17.96
C LEU A 142 4.18 -18.68 18.44
N GLU A 143 5.46 -18.91 18.75
CA GLU A 143 5.98 -20.17 19.31
C GLU A 143 5.19 -20.63 20.54
N LYS A 144 5.04 -19.74 21.53
CA LYS A 144 4.26 -20.01 22.75
C LYS A 144 2.78 -20.24 22.45
N ALA A 145 2.23 -19.52 21.47
CA ALA A 145 0.84 -19.64 21.08
C ALA A 145 0.52 -20.97 20.37
N MET A 146 1.52 -21.68 19.82
CA MET A 146 1.36 -23.00 19.20
C MET A 146 1.36 -24.16 20.21
N VAL A 147 2.27 -24.12 21.19
CA VAL A 147 2.55 -25.25 22.11
C VAL A 147 1.40 -25.55 23.08
N SER A 148 0.56 -24.55 23.42
CA SER A 148 -0.52 -24.69 24.41
C SER A 148 -1.72 -25.55 23.97
N THR A 149 -1.67 -26.18 22.81
CA THR A 149 -2.84 -26.83 22.22
C THR A 149 -2.89 -28.31 22.62
N LYS A 150 -3.86 -28.69 23.47
CA LYS A 150 -4.19 -30.10 23.81
C LYS A 150 -4.53 -30.99 22.59
N TYR A 151 -4.47 -30.43 21.38
CA TYR A 151 -4.82 -31.05 20.10
C TYR A 151 -3.78 -30.75 19.01
N ALA A 152 -2.50 -30.62 19.36
CA ALA A 152 -1.42 -30.49 18.38
C ALA A 152 -1.26 -31.81 17.59
N THR A 153 -2.16 -32.10 16.65
CA THR A 153 -1.85 -33.02 15.55
C THR A 153 -0.80 -32.31 14.70
N GLY A 154 0.45 -32.78 14.81
CA GLY A 154 1.61 -32.19 14.15
C GLY A 154 1.46 -32.06 12.63
N PRO A 155 2.37 -31.30 11.99
CA PRO A 155 2.31 -31.06 10.56
C PRO A 155 2.37 -32.38 9.80
N LYS A 156 1.38 -32.63 8.93
CA LYS A 156 1.50 -33.65 7.89
C LYS A 156 2.55 -33.17 6.90
N LEU A 157 3.79 -33.62 7.10
CA LEU A 157 4.83 -33.58 6.07
C LEU A 157 4.37 -34.55 4.96
N ASN A 158 3.95 -33.98 3.84
CA ASN A 158 3.67 -34.78 2.64
C ASN A 158 5.01 -35.12 1.99
N ASN A 159 5.26 -36.42 1.84
CA ASN A 159 6.38 -37.02 1.10
C ASN A 159 6.11 -36.96 -0.41
#